data_AF-A0A3D2JYM1-F1
#
_entry.id   AF-A0A3D2JYM1-F1
#
_cell.length_a   1.000
_cell.length_b   1.000
_cell.length_c   1.000
_cell.angle_alpha   90.00
_cell.angle_beta   90.00
_cell.angle_gamma   90.00
#
_symmetry.space_group_name_H-M   'P 1'
#
loop_
_entity.id
_entity.type
_entity.pdbx_description
1 polymer ?
#
loop_
_entity_poly.entity_id
_entity_poly.type
_entity_poly.pdbx_seq_one_letter_code
_entity_poly.pdbx_strand_id
1 'polypeptide(L)'
;MSWIQENKFVAGLAGITAVMGGVILYIGNSQSNEYEEKIAEYQRLADEFRNLQKSKPFPSKNNLQVREESIAAYEGVINDVGNTFNAFQAGKTEELSPSQFGKLRVKMDKELRESYDKAGIVLPENTAFGFEKYKSALPKPQATQMLKYELDAAQWLLTQLAVAKPTELNSIRRHPLDVENGKAVTTVKSRRGGARKGVPAQSSKAYTLMPMEIAFTGSESSMRDFLQSMVNSKEYFFSIRALRIRNEKQTPPSVKDANFPANRVRAVVPGDDNEADPFAGIALPGPDGDEVEIDPGVQAVPDPAPQLKTNKGERILMQILGDEKIHVFIRFDVVYIQEKAKTK
;
A
#
# COMPACT_ATOMS: atom_id res chain seq x y z
N MET A 1 91.47 -7.09 -58.26
CA MET A 1 90.47 -7.79 -59.09
C MET A 1 89.27 -8.07 -58.20
N SER A 2 88.06 -7.67 -58.61
CA SER A 2 86.87 -7.90 -57.76
C SER A 2 86.30 -9.29 -58.06
N TRP A 3 86.04 -10.09 -57.02
CA TRP A 3 85.46 -11.44 -57.12
C TRP A 3 84.15 -11.49 -57.95
N ILE A 4 83.41 -10.37 -57.95
CA ILE A 4 82.18 -10.17 -58.74
C ILE A 4 82.45 -10.18 -60.25
N GLN A 5 83.63 -9.76 -60.71
CA GLN A 5 84.00 -9.78 -62.12
C GLN A 5 84.39 -11.18 -62.63
N GLU A 6 84.87 -12.07 -61.76
CA GLU A 6 85.20 -13.46 -62.11
C GLU A 6 83.96 -14.36 -62.07
N ASN A 7 83.05 -14.15 -61.12
CA ASN A 7 81.86 -14.98 -60.93
C ASN A 7 80.55 -14.24 -61.23
N LYS A 8 80.46 -13.59 -62.38
CA LYS A 8 79.31 -12.75 -62.79
C LYS A 8 77.97 -13.50 -62.72
N PHE A 9 77.94 -14.79 -63.06
CA PHE A 9 76.73 -15.61 -63.00
C PHE A 9 76.28 -15.87 -61.55
N VAL A 10 77.21 -16.25 -60.67
CA VAL A 10 76.92 -16.53 -59.25
C VAL A 10 76.53 -15.23 -58.52
N ALA A 11 77.21 -14.12 -58.82
CA ALA A 11 76.86 -12.81 -58.27
C ALA A 11 75.48 -12.32 -58.76
N GLY A 12 75.15 -12.56 -60.03
CA GLY A 12 73.83 -12.27 -60.59
C GLY A 12 72.72 -13.12 -59.96
N LEU A 13 72.93 -14.42 -59.83
CA LEU A 13 71.98 -15.34 -59.19
C LEU A 13 71.76 -14.96 -57.71
N ALA A 14 72.83 -14.74 -56.95
CA ALA A 14 72.75 -14.33 -55.55
C ALA A 14 72.02 -12.99 -55.37
N GLY A 15 72.23 -12.03 -56.28
CA GLY A 15 71.50 -10.77 -56.30
C GLY A 15 70.00 -10.97 -56.53
N ILE A 16 69.61 -11.79 -57.52
CA ILE A 16 68.20 -12.08 -57.82
C ILE A 16 67.53 -12.82 -56.65
N THR A 17 68.22 -13.80 -56.05
CA THR A 17 67.69 -14.54 -54.89
C THR A 17 67.53 -13.64 -53.66
N ALA A 18 68.47 -12.73 -53.41
CA ALA A 18 68.36 -11.76 -52.32
C ALA A 18 67.20 -10.77 -52.53
N VAL A 19 66.98 -10.32 -53.77
CA VAL A 19 65.83 -9.45 -54.11
C VAL A 19 64.52 -10.20 -53.94
N MET A 20 64.41 -11.43 -54.46
CA MET A 20 63.16 -12.20 -54.35
C MET A 20 62.86 -12.57 -52.89
N GLY A 21 63.88 -12.96 -52.11
CA GLY A 21 63.77 -13.19 -50.67
C GLY A 21 63.37 -11.93 -49.91
N GLY A 22 63.95 -10.77 -50.27
CA GLY A 22 63.59 -9.47 -49.71
C GLY A 22 62.14 -9.07 -50.01
N VAL A 23 61.64 -9.33 -51.22
CA VAL A 23 60.24 -9.07 -51.59
C VAL A 23 59.28 -9.98 -50.81
N ILE A 24 59.59 -11.27 -50.68
CA ILE A 24 58.77 -12.21 -49.90
C ILE A 24 58.72 -11.82 -48.42
N LEU A 25 59.87 -11.44 -47.84
CA LEU A 25 59.95 -10.95 -46.46
C LEU A 25 59.21 -9.61 -46.28
N TYR A 26 59.29 -8.70 -47.25
CA TYR A 26 58.58 -7.42 -47.21
C TYR A 26 57.06 -7.60 -47.28
N ILE A 27 56.57 -8.50 -48.13
CA ILE A 27 55.13 -8.80 -48.24
C ILE A 27 54.64 -9.51 -46.96
N GLY A 28 55.40 -10.48 -46.43
CA GLY A 28 55.06 -11.16 -45.18
C GLY A 28 55.07 -10.23 -43.96
N ASN A 29 56.01 -9.27 -43.92
CA ASN A 29 56.10 -8.29 -42.84
C ASN A 29 55.07 -7.15 -42.97
N SER A 30 54.61 -6.79 -44.18
CA SER A 30 53.65 -5.70 -44.40
C SER A 30 52.17 -6.10 -44.23
N GLN A 31 51.83 -7.39 -44.35
CA GLN A 31 50.47 -7.90 -44.08
C GLN A 31 50.28 -8.48 -42.67
N SER A 32 51.37 -8.59 -41.90
CA SER A 32 51.33 -9.09 -40.51
C SER A 32 50.42 -8.27 -39.61
N ASN A 33 50.48 -6.93 -39.72
CA ASN A 33 49.68 -6.02 -38.88
C ASN A 33 48.18 -6.11 -39.15
N GLU A 34 47.74 -6.21 -40.41
CA GLU A 34 46.30 -6.35 -40.74
C GLU A 34 45.78 -7.74 -40.34
N TYR A 35 46.60 -8.78 -40.50
CA TYR A 35 46.27 -10.13 -40.06
C TYR A 35 46.19 -10.23 -38.53
N GLU A 36 47.14 -9.64 -37.80
CA GLU A 36 47.13 -9.56 -36.34
C GLU A 36 45.92 -8.77 -35.82
N GLU A 37 45.57 -7.65 -36.47
CA GLU A 37 44.39 -6.86 -36.13
C GLU A 37 43.10 -7.67 -36.34
N LYS A 38 42.99 -8.41 -37.45
CA LYS A 38 41.82 -9.27 -37.73
C LYS A 38 41.72 -10.47 -36.79
N ILE A 39 42.85 -11.07 -36.40
CA ILE A 39 42.86 -12.13 -35.39
C ILE A 39 42.48 -11.59 -34.02
N ALA A 40 42.99 -10.43 -33.63
CA ALA A 40 42.64 -9.79 -32.36
C ALA A 40 41.15 -9.41 -32.31
N GLU A 41 40.60 -8.89 -33.41
CA GLU A 41 39.17 -8.59 -33.57
C GLU A 41 38.32 -9.88 -33.45
N TYR A 42 38.72 -10.96 -34.13
CA TYR A 42 38.04 -12.25 -34.04
C TYR A 42 38.07 -12.83 -32.62
N GLN A 43 39.23 -12.81 -31.95
CA GLN A 43 39.37 -13.29 -30.57
C GLN A 43 38.48 -12.48 -29.62
N ARG A 44 38.47 -11.15 -29.77
CA ARG A 44 37.59 -10.27 -28.99
C ARG A 44 36.12 -10.59 -29.21
N LEU A 45 35.70 -10.78 -30.46
CA LEU A 45 34.30 -11.11 -30.80
C LEU A 45 33.91 -12.51 -30.29
N ALA A 46 34.84 -13.47 -30.35
CA ALA A 46 34.65 -14.82 -29.82
C ALA A 46 34.53 -14.81 -28.27
N ASP A 47 35.34 -14.00 -27.59
CA ASP A 47 35.25 -13.80 -26.16
C ASP A 47 33.96 -13.09 -25.75
N GLU A 48 33.53 -12.07 -26.50
CA GLU A 48 32.25 -11.39 -26.30
C GLU A 48 31.08 -12.34 -26.51
N PHE A 49 31.09 -13.15 -27.57
CA PHE A 49 30.09 -14.18 -27.82
C PHE A 49 30.04 -15.21 -26.68
N ARG A 50 31.20 -15.70 -26.22
CA ARG A 50 31.31 -16.65 -25.11
C ARG A 50 30.82 -16.04 -23.80
N ASN A 51 31.04 -14.74 -23.59
CA ASN A 51 30.55 -14.01 -22.42
C ASN A 51 29.02 -13.79 -22.48
N LEU A 52 28.47 -13.42 -23.64
CA LEU A 52 27.03 -13.35 -23.86
C LEU A 52 26.38 -14.72 -23.66
N GLN A 53 27.00 -15.80 -24.15
CA GLN A 53 26.54 -17.19 -23.95
C GLN A 53 26.46 -17.60 -22.47
N LYS A 54 27.37 -17.09 -21.65
CA LYS A 54 27.39 -17.33 -20.19
C LYS A 54 26.47 -16.41 -19.41
N SER A 55 25.99 -15.31 -20.00
CA SER A 55 25.08 -14.39 -19.33
C SER A 55 23.73 -15.06 -19.06
N LYS A 56 23.14 -14.77 -17.89
CA LYS A 56 21.84 -15.31 -17.47
C LYS A 56 20.86 -14.16 -17.25
N PRO A 57 19.76 -14.05 -18.02
CA PRO A 57 19.40 -14.90 -19.16
C PRO A 57 20.28 -14.66 -20.40
N PHE A 58 20.49 -15.71 -21.22
CA PHE A 58 21.22 -15.61 -22.49
C PHE A 58 20.52 -14.64 -23.45
N PRO A 59 21.19 -13.77 -24.20
CA PRO A 59 20.55 -12.83 -25.12
C PRO A 59 20.07 -13.59 -26.37
N SER A 60 18.90 -14.21 -26.27
CA SER A 60 18.19 -14.85 -27.38
C SER A 60 16.92 -14.08 -27.68
N LYS A 61 16.39 -14.22 -28.90
CA LYS A 61 15.10 -13.61 -29.27
C LYS A 61 13.97 -14.01 -28.29
N ASN A 62 13.96 -15.27 -27.86
CA ASN A 62 12.99 -15.76 -26.87
C ASN A 62 13.15 -15.09 -25.50
N ASN A 63 14.38 -14.94 -25.00
CA ASN A 63 14.63 -14.29 -23.70
C ASN A 63 14.40 -12.77 -23.76
N LEU A 64 14.62 -12.13 -24.92
CA LEU A 64 14.24 -10.74 -25.15
C LEU A 64 12.72 -10.57 -25.12
N GLN A 65 11.98 -11.42 -25.83
CA GLN A 65 10.52 -11.38 -25.83
C GLN A 65 9.95 -11.57 -24.41
N VAL A 66 10.42 -12.57 -23.65
CA VAL A 66 9.99 -12.79 -22.26
C VAL A 66 10.31 -11.58 -21.37
N ARG A 67 11.45 -10.91 -21.60
CA ARG A 67 11.83 -9.68 -20.88
C ARG A 67 10.94 -8.50 -21.25
N GLU A 68 10.64 -8.30 -22.53
CA GLU A 68 9.74 -7.25 -23.02
C GLU A 68 8.32 -7.44 -22.49
N GLU A 69 7.79 -8.67 -22.54
CA GLU A 69 6.49 -9.02 -21.95
C GLU A 69 6.47 -8.75 -20.44
N SER A 70 7.53 -9.12 -19.72
CA SER A 70 7.65 -8.84 -18.29
C SER A 70 7.68 -7.34 -18.01
N ILE A 71 8.45 -6.56 -18.77
CA ILE A 71 8.54 -5.10 -18.63
C ILE A 71 7.18 -4.47 -18.93
N ALA A 72 6.51 -4.87 -20.01
CA ALA A 72 5.18 -4.38 -20.36
C ALA A 72 4.15 -4.71 -19.27
N ALA A 73 4.21 -5.90 -18.67
CA ALA A 73 3.36 -6.26 -17.54
C ALA A 73 3.64 -5.38 -16.31
N TYR A 74 4.92 -5.14 -15.97
CA TYR A 74 5.28 -4.23 -14.88
C TYR A 74 4.83 -2.80 -15.16
N GLU A 75 5.00 -2.30 -16.38
CA GLU A 75 4.55 -0.97 -16.80
C GLU A 75 3.03 -0.85 -16.71
N GLY A 76 2.28 -1.89 -17.13
CA GLY A 76 0.84 -1.97 -16.97
C GLY A 76 0.42 -1.81 -15.50
N VAL A 77 0.99 -2.63 -14.61
CA VAL A 77 0.70 -2.55 -13.17
C VAL A 77 1.08 -1.19 -12.58
N ILE A 78 2.24 -0.64 -12.94
CA ILE A 78 2.69 0.68 -12.47
C ILE A 78 1.75 1.78 -12.94
N ASN A 79 1.26 1.70 -14.18
CA ASN A 79 0.31 2.65 -14.73
C ASN A 79 -1.05 2.53 -14.04
N ASP A 80 -1.55 1.32 -13.80
CA ASP A 80 -2.81 1.10 -13.08
C ASP A 80 -2.75 1.61 -11.64
N VAL A 81 -1.67 1.27 -10.92
CA VAL A 81 -1.42 1.79 -9.57
C VAL A 81 -1.26 3.31 -9.61
N GLY A 82 -0.53 3.85 -10.58
CA GLY A 82 -0.38 5.29 -10.77
C GLY A 82 -1.71 6.00 -11.02
N ASN A 83 -2.57 5.43 -11.87
CA ASN A 83 -3.86 6.00 -12.23
C ASN A 83 -4.85 5.94 -11.06
N THR A 84 -4.89 4.82 -10.33
CA THR A 84 -5.72 4.70 -9.12
C THR A 84 -5.31 5.70 -8.05
N PHE A 85 -4.00 5.90 -7.84
CA PHE A 85 -3.51 6.92 -6.91
C PHE A 85 -3.79 8.35 -7.40
N ASN A 86 -3.58 8.65 -8.68
CA ASN A 86 -3.84 9.97 -9.26
C ASN A 86 -5.33 10.37 -9.18
N ALA A 87 -6.25 9.39 -9.18
CA ALA A 87 -7.67 9.65 -9.00
C ALA A 87 -8.00 10.38 -7.68
N PHE A 88 -7.22 10.16 -6.62
CA PHE A 88 -7.40 10.84 -5.32
C PHE A 88 -6.96 12.32 -5.32
N GLN A 89 -6.26 12.78 -6.36
CA GLN A 89 -5.82 14.17 -6.51
C GLN A 89 -6.62 14.98 -7.52
N ALA A 90 -7.29 14.33 -8.48
CA ALA A 90 -7.92 15.00 -9.60
C ALA A 90 -8.87 16.12 -9.14
N GLY A 91 -8.59 17.37 -9.55
CA GLY A 91 -9.41 18.55 -9.24
C GLY A 91 -9.22 19.16 -7.83
N LYS A 92 -8.22 18.71 -7.05
CA LYS A 92 -8.01 19.13 -5.65
C LYS A 92 -6.79 20.04 -5.45
N THR A 93 -6.14 20.44 -6.54
CA THR A 93 -4.82 21.09 -6.58
C THR A 93 -4.90 22.61 -6.80
N GLU A 94 -6.03 23.25 -6.51
CA GLU A 94 -6.20 24.69 -6.77
C GLU A 94 -5.36 25.55 -5.80
N GLU A 95 -4.60 26.50 -6.36
CA GLU A 95 -3.90 27.51 -5.57
C GLU A 95 -4.92 28.45 -4.90
N LEU A 96 -4.83 28.54 -3.57
CA LEU A 96 -5.78 29.28 -2.75
C LEU A 96 -5.08 30.40 -1.97
N SER A 97 -5.69 31.58 -1.91
CA SER A 97 -5.18 32.64 -1.03
C SER A 97 -5.42 32.30 0.46
N PRO A 98 -4.57 32.79 1.39
CA PRO A 98 -4.77 32.56 2.82
C PRO A 98 -6.14 33.02 3.35
N SER A 99 -6.69 34.10 2.79
CA SER A 99 -8.02 34.62 3.15
C SER A 99 -9.15 33.67 2.73
N GLN A 100 -9.07 33.13 1.51
CA GLN A 100 -10.04 32.14 1.04
C GLN A 100 -9.98 30.86 1.87
N PHE A 101 -8.79 30.41 2.30
CA PHE A 101 -8.65 29.28 3.22
C PHE A 101 -9.41 29.52 4.54
N GLY A 102 -9.26 30.72 5.12
CA GLY A 102 -9.99 31.09 6.33
C GLY A 102 -11.51 30.98 6.15
N LYS A 103 -12.04 31.39 4.99
CA LYS A 103 -13.47 31.25 4.67
C LYS A 103 -13.92 29.80 4.56
N LEU A 104 -13.14 28.95 3.88
CA LEU A 104 -13.43 27.52 3.77
C LEU A 104 -13.43 26.84 5.15
N ARG A 105 -12.48 27.17 6.02
CA ARG A 105 -12.44 26.67 7.40
C ARG A 105 -13.68 27.04 8.20
N VAL A 106 -14.13 28.29 8.12
CA VAL A 106 -15.36 28.73 8.80
C VAL A 106 -16.58 28.00 8.24
N LYS A 107 -16.65 27.82 6.91
CA LYS A 107 -17.72 27.06 6.27
C LYS A 107 -17.75 25.60 6.75
N MET A 108 -16.62 24.91 6.74
CA MET A 108 -16.49 23.54 7.23
C MET A 108 -16.91 23.44 8.70
N ASP A 109 -16.44 24.34 9.56
CA ASP A 109 -16.78 24.33 10.99
C ASP A 109 -18.29 24.44 11.21
N LYS A 110 -18.96 25.32 10.45
CA LYS A 110 -20.41 25.47 10.48
C LYS A 110 -21.14 24.20 10.00
N GLU A 111 -20.76 23.67 8.84
CA GLU A 111 -21.40 22.48 8.25
C GLU A 111 -21.23 21.24 9.14
N LEU A 112 -20.04 21.04 9.71
CA LEU A 112 -19.79 19.95 10.64
C LEU A 112 -20.59 20.12 11.93
N ARG A 113 -20.63 21.32 12.54
CA ARG A 113 -21.47 21.55 13.73
C ARG A 113 -22.94 21.24 13.45
N GLU A 114 -23.48 21.75 12.35
CA GLU A 114 -24.87 21.45 11.95
C GLU A 114 -25.12 19.95 11.76
N SER A 115 -24.18 19.20 11.17
CA SER A 115 -24.33 17.75 11.00
C SER A 115 -24.25 16.97 12.32
N TYR A 116 -23.37 17.38 13.23
CA TYR A 116 -23.21 16.73 14.54
C TYR A 116 -24.40 17.04 15.46
N ASP A 117 -24.90 18.28 15.43
CA ASP A 117 -26.10 18.69 16.16
C ASP A 117 -27.33 17.90 15.68
N LYS A 118 -27.49 17.74 14.36
CA LYS A 118 -28.56 16.90 13.76
C LYS A 118 -28.42 15.43 14.13
N ALA A 119 -27.21 14.93 14.25
CA ALA A 119 -26.93 13.55 14.64
C ALA A 119 -27.01 13.32 16.16
N GLY A 120 -27.13 14.38 16.97
CA GLY A 120 -27.16 14.30 18.43
C GLY A 120 -25.81 13.93 19.05
N ILE A 121 -24.70 14.22 18.37
CA ILE A 121 -23.35 13.86 18.79
C ILE A 121 -22.78 14.95 19.69
N VAL A 122 -22.28 14.57 20.87
CA VAL A 122 -21.63 15.52 21.77
C VAL A 122 -20.27 15.92 21.21
N LEU A 123 -20.02 17.24 21.13
CA LEU A 123 -18.77 17.83 20.65
C LEU A 123 -17.94 18.40 21.82
N PRO A 124 -16.59 18.34 21.77
CA PRO A 124 -15.75 18.97 22.77
C PRO A 124 -15.83 20.51 22.68
N GLU A 125 -15.65 21.17 23.82
CA GLU A 125 -15.60 22.64 23.88
C GLU A 125 -14.50 23.20 22.97
N ASN A 126 -14.77 24.32 22.30
CA ASN A 126 -13.82 25.04 21.45
C ASN A 126 -13.20 24.23 20.28
N THR A 127 -13.76 23.08 19.93
CA THR A 127 -13.30 22.25 18.80
C THR A 127 -13.23 23.05 17.50
N ALA A 128 -12.14 22.92 16.75
CA ALA A 128 -11.97 23.47 15.40
C ALA A 128 -11.60 22.38 14.40
N PHE A 129 -11.94 21.13 14.75
CA PHE A 129 -11.71 19.95 13.93
C PHE A 129 -10.25 19.77 13.49
N GLY A 130 -9.28 20.15 14.34
CA GLY A 130 -7.84 20.04 14.05
C GLY A 130 -7.21 21.28 13.41
N PHE A 131 -7.99 22.34 13.17
CA PHE A 131 -7.52 23.60 12.57
C PHE A 131 -7.57 24.77 13.56
N GLU A 132 -7.39 24.49 14.86
CA GLU A 132 -7.51 25.46 15.96
C GLU A 132 -6.53 26.63 15.78
N LYS A 133 -5.31 26.35 15.32
CA LYS A 133 -4.26 27.34 15.01
C LYS A 133 -4.74 28.42 14.02
N TYR A 134 -5.63 28.07 13.09
CA TYR A 134 -6.11 28.96 12.05
C TYR A 134 -7.41 29.70 12.41
N LYS A 135 -7.79 29.68 13.70
CA LYS A 135 -8.79 30.59 14.24
C LYS A 135 -8.23 32.01 14.37
N SER A 136 -6.96 32.17 14.75
CA SER A 136 -6.31 33.46 15.02
C SER A 136 -5.21 33.85 14.03
N ALA A 137 -4.67 32.89 13.28
CA ALA A 137 -3.59 33.13 12.32
C ALA A 137 -3.96 32.67 10.91
N LEU A 138 -3.46 33.39 9.90
CA LEU A 138 -3.58 32.97 8.51
C LEU A 138 -2.45 31.99 8.14
N PRO A 139 -2.72 30.99 7.29
CA PRO A 139 -1.66 30.12 6.76
C PRO A 139 -0.71 30.89 5.84
N LYS A 140 0.49 30.35 5.67
CA LYS A 140 1.42 30.85 4.65
C LYS A 140 0.90 30.53 3.25
N PRO A 141 1.10 31.41 2.25
CA PRO A 141 0.65 31.17 0.88
C PRO A 141 1.18 29.86 0.26
N GLN A 142 2.37 29.42 0.66
CA GLN A 142 2.95 28.18 0.13
C GLN A 142 2.32 26.90 0.74
N ALA A 143 1.58 27.03 1.85
CA ALA A 143 0.96 25.91 2.55
C ALA A 143 -0.55 25.78 2.27
N THR A 144 -1.19 26.81 1.71
CA THR A 144 -2.65 26.86 1.55
C THR A 144 -3.20 25.73 0.69
N GLN A 145 -2.49 25.32 -0.35
CA GLN A 145 -2.89 24.21 -1.22
C GLN A 145 -2.96 22.88 -0.46
N MET A 146 -1.88 22.50 0.23
CA MET A 146 -1.85 21.26 1.02
C MET A 146 -2.83 21.31 2.19
N LEU A 147 -2.94 22.46 2.85
CA LEU A 147 -3.90 22.65 3.94
C LEU A 147 -5.35 22.57 3.46
N LYS A 148 -5.65 23.07 2.26
CA LYS A 148 -6.99 22.93 1.65
C LYS A 148 -7.31 21.45 1.43
N TYR A 149 -6.39 20.69 0.84
CA TYR A 149 -6.58 19.26 0.65
C TYR A 149 -6.82 18.53 1.99
N GLU A 150 -6.01 18.83 3.00
CA GLU A 150 -6.16 18.26 4.35
C GLU A 150 -7.51 18.64 4.98
N LEU A 151 -7.95 19.88 4.79
CA LEU A 151 -9.23 20.40 5.29
C LEU A 151 -10.41 19.71 4.62
N ASP A 152 -10.41 19.59 3.29
CA ASP A 152 -11.49 18.93 2.55
C ASP A 152 -11.54 17.42 2.88
N ALA A 153 -10.38 16.78 3.07
CA ALA A 153 -10.29 15.38 3.51
C ALA A 153 -10.85 15.19 4.93
N ALA A 154 -10.48 16.08 5.86
CA ALA A 154 -10.99 16.06 7.22
C ALA A 154 -12.51 16.31 7.25
N GLN A 155 -13.00 17.27 6.46
CA GLN A 155 -14.44 17.53 6.32
C GLN A 155 -15.19 16.29 5.86
N TRP A 156 -14.71 15.65 4.79
CA TRP A 156 -15.33 14.44 4.26
C TRP A 156 -15.37 13.34 5.31
N LEU A 157 -14.23 13.06 5.95
CA LEU A 157 -14.12 12.00 6.96
C LEU A 157 -15.02 12.25 8.16
N LEU A 158 -15.05 13.48 8.68
CA LEU A 158 -15.87 13.84 9.85
C LEU A 158 -17.35 13.87 9.53
N THR A 159 -17.72 14.13 8.28
CA THR A 159 -19.09 13.95 7.80
C THR A 159 -19.48 12.47 7.80
N GLN A 160 -18.58 11.58 7.35
CA GLN A 160 -18.82 10.13 7.45
C GLN A 160 -18.91 9.66 8.91
N LEU A 161 -18.14 10.25 9.83
CA LEU A 161 -18.28 9.99 11.25
C LEU A 161 -19.66 10.42 11.77
N ALA A 162 -20.16 11.59 11.34
CA ALA A 162 -21.51 12.03 11.71
C ALA A 162 -22.61 11.07 11.20
N VAL A 163 -22.45 10.52 10.00
CA VAL A 163 -23.34 9.49 9.43
C VAL A 163 -23.31 8.20 10.26
N ALA A 164 -22.14 7.80 10.74
CA ALA A 164 -21.98 6.63 11.61
C ALA A 164 -22.57 6.83 13.01
N LYS A 165 -22.95 8.07 13.39
CA LYS A 165 -23.63 8.42 14.65
C LYS A 165 -22.97 7.84 15.92
N PRO A 166 -21.69 8.15 16.18
CA PRO A 166 -21.10 7.89 17.49
C PRO A 166 -21.85 8.69 18.57
N THR A 167 -21.71 8.29 19.83
CA THR A 167 -22.31 9.02 20.97
C THR A 167 -21.62 10.35 21.22
N GLU A 168 -20.29 10.39 21.14
CA GLU A 168 -19.49 11.58 21.44
C GLU A 168 -18.23 11.60 20.59
N LEU A 169 -17.86 12.77 20.08
CA LEU A 169 -16.50 13.03 19.60
C LEU A 169 -15.67 13.53 20.78
N ASN A 170 -14.66 12.80 21.22
CA ASN A 170 -13.87 13.19 22.39
C ASN A 170 -12.70 14.11 22.04
N SER A 171 -11.97 13.82 20.95
CA SER A 171 -10.86 14.68 20.52
C SER A 171 -10.53 14.50 19.05
N ILE A 172 -10.01 15.56 18.45
CA ILE A 172 -9.42 15.55 17.13
C ILE A 172 -8.14 16.37 17.17
N ARG A 173 -7.05 15.80 16.67
CA ARG A 173 -5.73 16.45 16.65
C ARG A 173 -5.11 16.28 15.28
N ARG A 174 -4.67 17.40 14.71
CA ARG A 174 -3.91 17.46 13.47
C ARG A 174 -2.45 17.78 13.79
N HIS A 175 -1.52 17.06 13.17
CA HIS A 175 -0.10 17.38 13.29
C HIS A 175 0.28 18.47 12.27
N PRO A 176 1.01 19.53 12.65
CA PRO A 176 1.42 20.57 11.71
C PRO A 176 2.28 20.02 10.58
N LEU A 177 2.04 20.49 9.35
CA LEU A 177 2.83 20.10 8.18
C LEU A 177 4.16 20.88 8.14
N ASP A 178 5.20 20.26 7.57
CA ASP A 178 6.52 20.89 7.42
C ASP A 178 6.45 22.21 6.64
N VAL A 179 5.59 22.27 5.62
CA VAL A 179 5.37 23.44 4.76
C VAL A 179 4.79 24.63 5.53
N GLU A 180 4.02 24.40 6.60
CA GLU A 180 3.50 25.48 7.45
C GLU A 180 4.62 26.20 8.21
N ASN A 181 5.64 25.45 8.61
CA ASN A 181 6.76 25.97 9.37
C ASN A 181 7.80 26.65 8.47
N GLY A 182 7.55 26.73 7.15
CA GLY A 182 8.48 27.34 6.18
C GLY A 182 9.67 26.44 5.85
N LYS A 183 9.63 25.17 6.26
CA LYS A 183 10.54 24.16 5.73
C LYS A 183 10.01 23.78 4.35
N ALA A 184 10.73 24.16 3.30
CA ALA A 184 10.45 23.64 1.96
C ALA A 184 10.44 22.09 2.04
N VAL A 185 9.52 21.44 1.31
CA VAL A 185 9.54 19.98 1.14
C VAL A 185 10.94 19.64 0.68
N THR A 186 11.73 19.05 1.58
CA THR A 186 13.13 18.78 1.30
C THR A 186 13.16 17.75 0.20
N THR A 187 13.47 18.18 -1.02
CA THR A 187 14.15 17.31 -1.97
C THR A 187 15.37 16.80 -1.22
N VAL A 188 15.39 15.51 -0.92
CA VAL A 188 16.51 14.90 -0.22
C VAL A 188 17.71 15.11 -1.15
N LYS A 189 18.57 16.08 -0.83
CA LYS A 189 19.92 16.10 -1.40
C LYS A 189 20.59 14.83 -0.91
N SER A 190 20.66 13.85 -1.81
CA SER A 190 21.45 12.64 -1.62
C SER A 190 22.80 13.02 -1.02
N ARG A 191 23.03 12.61 0.22
CA ARG A 191 24.33 12.79 0.88
C ARG A 191 25.31 11.83 0.22
N ARG A 192 26.17 12.40 -0.63
CA ARG A 192 27.50 11.96 -1.02
C ARG A 192 27.89 10.53 -0.59
N GLY A 193 27.91 9.66 -1.58
CA GLY A 193 28.79 8.49 -1.66
C GLY A 193 28.94 8.09 -3.13
N GLY A 194 30.03 8.54 -3.77
CA GLY A 194 30.40 8.12 -5.13
C GLY A 194 29.87 9.00 -6.26
N ALA A 195 30.79 9.69 -6.94
CA ALA A 195 30.52 10.42 -8.17
C ALA A 195 30.09 9.46 -9.30
N ARG A 196 28.79 9.41 -9.59
CA ARG A 196 28.29 9.05 -10.93
C ARG A 196 27.70 10.30 -11.56
N LYS A 197 28.46 10.86 -12.49
CA LYS A 197 28.08 11.99 -13.35
C LYS A 197 26.97 11.47 -14.28
N GLY A 198 25.73 11.94 -14.13
CA GLY A 198 24.70 11.73 -15.16
C GLY A 198 23.28 11.34 -14.74
N VAL A 199 22.93 11.26 -13.44
CA VAL A 199 21.51 11.07 -13.05
C VAL A 199 21.08 12.23 -12.17
N PRO A 200 20.14 13.10 -12.59
CA PRO A 200 19.59 14.10 -11.68
C PRO A 200 18.91 13.37 -10.53
N ALA A 201 19.45 13.54 -9.32
CA ALA A 201 18.86 13.06 -8.09
C ALA A 201 17.60 13.90 -7.79
N GLN A 202 16.51 13.55 -8.46
CA GLN A 202 15.20 14.14 -8.25
C GLN A 202 14.26 13.06 -7.75
N SER A 203 14.56 12.48 -6.58
CA SER A 203 13.53 11.77 -5.83
C SER A 203 12.67 12.81 -5.11
N SER A 204 11.85 13.55 -5.85
CA SER A 204 10.67 14.19 -5.25
C SER A 204 9.85 13.08 -4.62
N LYS A 205 9.53 13.17 -3.33
CA LYS A 205 8.65 12.18 -2.69
C LYS A 205 7.34 12.17 -3.48
N ALA A 206 6.94 11.00 -3.99
CA ALA A 206 5.71 10.86 -4.76
C ALA A 206 4.46 11.19 -3.94
N TYR A 207 4.56 11.17 -2.61
CA TYR A 207 3.49 11.52 -1.69
C TYR A 207 4.04 12.15 -0.40
N THR A 208 3.17 12.86 0.30
CA THR A 208 3.35 13.42 1.63
C THR A 208 2.27 12.87 2.55
N LEU A 209 2.65 12.45 3.77
CA LEU A 209 1.73 11.96 4.78
C LEU A 209 1.32 13.12 5.70
N MET A 210 0.03 13.25 5.97
CA MET A 210 -0.55 14.29 6.82
C MET A 210 -1.21 13.61 8.03
N PRO A 211 -0.51 13.51 9.17
CA PRO A 211 -0.96 12.70 10.30
C PRO A 211 -2.06 13.40 11.09
N MET A 212 -3.11 12.64 11.38
CA MET A 212 -4.24 13.05 12.20
C MET A 212 -4.60 11.97 13.22
N GLU A 213 -5.20 12.41 14.30
CA GLU A 213 -5.67 11.58 15.40
C GLU A 213 -7.12 11.95 15.71
N ILE A 214 -7.95 10.93 15.90
CA ILE A 214 -9.34 11.10 16.29
C ILE A 214 -9.68 10.15 17.42
N ALA A 215 -10.45 10.63 18.40
CA ALA A 215 -11.00 9.84 19.47
C ALA A 215 -12.49 10.10 19.57
N PHE A 216 -13.29 9.04 19.62
CA PHE A 216 -14.74 9.12 19.77
C PHE A 216 -15.25 7.94 20.60
N THR A 217 -16.46 8.09 21.13
CA THR A 217 -17.17 7.07 21.88
C THR A 217 -18.43 6.70 21.14
N GLY A 218 -18.70 5.42 20.96
CA GLY A 218 -19.87 4.93 20.22
C GLY A 218 -20.08 3.44 20.39
N SER A 219 -21.01 2.86 19.62
CA SER A 219 -21.22 1.41 19.56
C SER A 219 -20.22 0.73 18.61
N GLU A 220 -20.10 -0.60 18.69
CA GLU A 220 -19.29 -1.38 17.73
C GLU A 220 -19.74 -1.15 16.28
N SER A 221 -21.06 -1.13 16.03
CA SER A 221 -21.62 -0.89 14.69
C SER A 221 -21.18 0.46 14.15
N SER A 222 -21.31 1.52 14.95
CA SER A 222 -20.89 2.87 14.57
C SER A 222 -19.40 2.93 14.20
N MET A 223 -18.53 2.32 15.02
CA MET A 223 -17.11 2.22 14.71
C MET A 223 -16.85 1.47 13.40
N ARG A 224 -17.52 0.33 13.19
CA ARG A 224 -17.36 -0.50 11.99
C ARG A 224 -17.78 0.26 10.74
N ASP A 225 -18.94 0.92 10.77
CA ASP A 225 -19.46 1.72 9.67
C ASP A 225 -18.53 2.89 9.33
N PHE A 226 -17.94 3.51 10.35
CA PHE A 226 -16.95 4.55 10.18
C PHE A 226 -15.65 4.03 9.53
N LEU A 227 -15.10 2.92 10.04
CA LEU A 227 -13.89 2.30 9.47
C LEU A 227 -14.13 1.83 8.04
N GLN A 228 -15.30 1.28 7.74
CA GLN A 228 -15.68 0.86 6.40
C GLN A 228 -15.77 2.05 5.44
N SER A 229 -16.36 3.16 5.88
CA SER A 229 -16.40 4.40 5.10
C SER A 229 -14.99 4.96 4.84
N MET A 230 -14.12 4.91 5.86
CA MET A 230 -12.73 5.38 5.74
C MET A 230 -11.91 4.57 4.73
N VAL A 231 -11.99 3.24 4.77
CA VAL A 231 -11.22 2.35 3.88
C VAL A 231 -11.77 2.34 2.45
N ASN A 232 -13.09 2.48 2.28
CA ASN A 232 -13.73 2.49 0.96
C ASN A 232 -13.86 3.89 0.34
N SER A 233 -13.17 4.89 0.90
CA SER A 233 -13.17 6.23 0.34
C SER A 233 -12.61 6.22 -1.08
N LYS A 234 -13.36 6.79 -2.02
CA LYS A 234 -12.91 7.03 -3.39
C LYS A 234 -12.33 8.44 -3.57
N GLU A 235 -12.58 9.32 -2.61
CA GLU A 235 -12.20 10.72 -2.70
C GLU A 235 -10.81 10.97 -2.11
N TYR A 236 -10.53 10.40 -0.95
CA TYR A 236 -9.29 10.64 -0.22
C TYR A 236 -8.68 9.32 0.22
N PHE A 237 -7.36 9.21 0.12
CA PHE A 237 -6.67 8.03 0.58
C PHE A 237 -6.27 8.19 2.06
N PHE A 238 -6.94 7.44 2.93
CA PHE A 238 -6.65 7.41 4.36
C PHE A 238 -5.88 6.14 4.71
N SER A 239 -4.73 6.30 5.38
CA SER A 239 -3.93 5.18 5.89
C SER A 239 -4.08 5.08 7.40
N ILE A 240 -4.72 4.02 7.89
CA ILE A 240 -4.85 3.77 9.33
C ILE A 240 -3.52 3.22 9.84
N ARG A 241 -2.86 3.94 10.76
CA ARG A 241 -1.59 3.50 11.37
C ARG A 241 -1.80 2.73 12.66
N ALA A 242 -2.74 3.18 13.49
CA ALA A 242 -3.01 2.57 14.78
C ALA A 242 -4.48 2.74 15.13
N LEU A 243 -5.03 1.69 15.74
CA LEU A 243 -6.37 1.63 16.29
C LEU A 243 -6.25 1.14 17.73
N ARG A 244 -6.83 1.87 18.67
CA ARG A 244 -6.95 1.48 20.07
C ARG A 244 -8.43 1.53 20.45
N ILE A 245 -8.94 0.41 20.92
CA ILE A 245 -10.32 0.26 21.38
C ILE A 245 -10.27 -0.05 22.86
N ARG A 246 -11.16 0.59 23.63
CA ARG A 246 -11.36 0.31 25.05
C ARG A 246 -12.85 0.25 25.33
N ASN A 247 -13.30 -0.82 25.98
CA ASN A 247 -14.68 -0.91 26.45
C ASN A 247 -14.92 0.06 27.61
N GLU A 248 -16.15 0.54 27.78
CA GLU A 248 -16.53 1.32 28.95
C GLU A 248 -16.44 0.46 30.22
N LYS A 249 -16.96 -0.76 30.19
CA LYS A 249 -16.83 -1.75 31.26
C LYS A 249 -15.46 -2.42 31.15
N GLN A 250 -14.59 -2.14 32.12
CA GLN A 250 -13.26 -2.74 32.21
C GLN A 250 -13.26 -4.05 33.01
N THR A 251 -14.40 -4.45 33.58
CA THR A 251 -14.55 -5.72 34.28
C THR A 251 -14.88 -6.83 33.28
N PRO A 252 -14.37 -8.05 33.49
CA PRO A 252 -14.66 -9.17 32.60
C PRO A 252 -16.18 -9.40 32.48
N PRO A 253 -16.67 -9.84 31.31
CA PRO A 253 -18.07 -10.16 31.13
C PRO A 253 -18.47 -11.28 32.10
N SER A 254 -19.59 -11.08 32.80
CA SER A 254 -20.19 -12.11 33.64
C SER A 254 -21.25 -12.89 32.85
N VAL A 255 -21.61 -14.09 33.32
CA VAL A 255 -22.67 -14.91 32.72
C VAL A 255 -24.01 -14.15 32.64
N LYS A 256 -24.23 -13.13 33.49
CA LYS A 256 -25.42 -12.26 33.46
C LYS A 256 -25.40 -11.24 32.33
N ASP A 257 -24.22 -10.93 31.79
CA ASP A 257 -24.05 -10.01 30.65
C ASP A 257 -24.23 -10.75 29.30
N ALA A 258 -24.18 -12.09 29.32
CA ALA A 258 -24.36 -12.91 28.14
C ALA A 258 -25.85 -13.04 27.81
N ASN A 259 -26.36 -12.10 27.01
CA ASN A 259 -27.72 -12.16 26.50
C ASN A 259 -27.76 -13.09 25.28
N PHE A 260 -27.77 -14.40 25.54
CA PHE A 260 -28.04 -15.37 24.48
C PHE A 260 -29.51 -15.20 24.09
N PRO A 261 -29.84 -14.94 22.81
CA PRO A 261 -31.21 -15.07 22.37
C PRO A 261 -31.60 -16.52 22.60
N ALA A 262 -32.32 -16.77 23.70
CA ALA A 262 -33.03 -18.01 23.86
C ALA A 262 -33.93 -18.08 22.64
N ASN A 263 -33.64 -18.99 21.72
CA ASN A 263 -34.67 -19.51 20.86
C ASN A 263 -35.76 -19.95 21.83
N ARG A 264 -36.80 -19.11 21.99
CA ARG A 264 -38.00 -19.49 22.70
C ARG A 264 -38.59 -20.59 21.85
N VAL A 265 -38.14 -21.82 22.08
CA VAL A 265 -38.93 -23.00 21.78
C VAL A 265 -40.23 -22.71 22.48
N ARG A 266 -41.26 -22.40 21.70
CA ARG A 266 -42.62 -22.26 22.21
C ARG A 266 -42.85 -23.48 23.09
N ALA A 267 -43.08 -23.26 24.38
CA ALA A 267 -43.58 -24.30 25.24
C ALA A 267 -44.90 -24.79 24.61
N VAL A 268 -44.85 -25.95 23.97
CA VAL A 268 -46.03 -26.64 23.48
C VAL A 268 -46.83 -27.03 24.72
N VAL A 269 -48.05 -26.50 24.80
CA VAL A 269 -49.06 -26.89 25.77
C VAL A 269 -49.37 -28.38 25.53
N PRO A 270 -49.42 -29.24 26.55
CA PRO A 270 -49.67 -30.66 26.35
C PRO A 270 -51.14 -30.85 25.94
N GLY A 271 -51.35 -31.26 24.70
CA GLY A 271 -52.67 -31.59 24.17
C GLY A 271 -52.78 -31.33 22.67
N ASP A 272 -51.98 -32.02 21.86
CA ASP A 272 -52.41 -32.50 20.54
C ASP A 272 -51.41 -33.55 20.04
N ASP A 273 -51.96 -34.66 19.62
CA ASP A 273 -51.33 -35.86 19.12
C ASP A 273 -50.78 -35.67 17.70
N ASN A 274 -49.69 -36.40 17.40
CA ASN A 274 -48.94 -36.49 16.14
C ASN A 274 -47.73 -35.54 16.01
N GLU A 275 -46.59 -35.98 16.53
CA GLU A 275 -45.36 -36.21 15.77
C GLU A 275 -44.33 -36.84 16.72
N ALA A 276 -43.67 -37.91 16.28
CA ALA A 276 -42.69 -38.62 17.09
C ALA A 276 -41.50 -37.69 17.36
N ASP A 277 -41.39 -37.21 18.60
CA ASP A 277 -40.26 -36.46 19.09
C ASP A 277 -39.04 -37.40 19.22
N PRO A 278 -37.99 -37.25 18.40
CA PRO A 278 -36.82 -38.13 18.41
C PRO A 278 -35.90 -37.88 19.61
N PHE A 279 -36.25 -36.95 20.51
CA PHE A 279 -35.49 -36.64 21.72
C PHE A 279 -36.22 -36.97 23.03
N ALA A 280 -37.37 -37.65 22.97
CA ALA A 280 -38.13 -38.08 24.15
C ALA A 280 -37.41 -39.10 25.08
N GLY A 281 -36.17 -39.50 24.75
CA GLY A 281 -35.38 -40.46 25.51
C GLY A 281 -34.15 -39.90 26.24
N ILE A 282 -33.84 -38.60 26.14
CA ILE A 282 -32.65 -38.04 26.82
C ILE A 282 -33.06 -37.40 28.15
N ALA A 283 -33.24 -38.25 29.17
CA ALA A 283 -33.31 -37.80 30.55
C ALA A 283 -31.91 -37.35 31.00
N LEU A 284 -31.73 -36.06 31.28
CA LEU A 284 -30.57 -35.55 31.99
C LEU A 284 -30.70 -35.97 33.46
N PRO A 285 -29.75 -36.70 34.05
CA PRO A 285 -29.88 -37.20 35.42
C PRO A 285 -29.87 -36.02 36.39
N GLY A 286 -30.92 -35.95 37.22
CA GLY A 286 -30.93 -35.18 38.45
C GLY A 286 -29.95 -35.75 39.48
N PRO A 287 -29.66 -35.01 40.55
CA PRO A 287 -28.51 -35.25 41.43
C PRO A 287 -28.68 -36.43 42.42
N ASP A 288 -29.60 -37.35 42.16
CA ASP A 288 -29.81 -38.54 42.98
C ASP A 288 -29.77 -39.76 42.05
N GLY A 289 -28.68 -40.51 42.16
CA GLY A 289 -28.33 -41.58 41.24
C GLY A 289 -29.23 -42.80 41.35
N ASP A 290 -29.67 -43.29 40.20
CA ASP A 290 -29.98 -44.69 39.95
C ASP A 290 -29.46 -45.03 38.54
N GLU A 291 -28.71 -46.11 38.43
CA GLU A 291 -28.07 -46.59 37.20
C GLU A 291 -29.12 -47.10 36.20
N VAL A 292 -29.00 -46.71 34.93
CA VAL A 292 -29.77 -47.32 33.83
C VAL A 292 -28.80 -47.77 32.73
N GLU A 293 -28.87 -49.06 32.40
CA GLU A 293 -28.06 -49.73 31.38
C GLU A 293 -28.25 -49.13 29.98
N ILE A 294 -27.14 -48.96 29.24
CA ILE A 294 -27.11 -48.48 27.87
C ILE A 294 -26.89 -49.68 26.94
N ASP A 295 -27.86 -49.97 26.07
CA ASP A 295 -27.76 -50.99 25.01
C ASP A 295 -26.71 -50.54 23.95
N PRO A 296 -25.67 -51.35 23.64
CA PRO A 296 -24.54 -50.93 22.81
C PRO A 296 -24.83 -50.80 21.29
N GLY A 297 -26.09 -50.81 20.86
CA GLY A 297 -26.48 -50.89 19.45
C GLY A 297 -26.67 -49.58 18.67
N VAL A 298 -26.69 -48.40 19.29
CA VAL A 298 -27.08 -47.16 18.58
C VAL A 298 -25.85 -46.31 18.19
N GLN A 299 -25.40 -46.46 16.95
CA GLN A 299 -24.44 -45.53 16.34
C GLN A 299 -25.18 -44.31 15.76
N ALA A 300 -24.97 -43.14 16.35
CA ALA A 300 -25.43 -41.87 15.80
C ALA A 300 -24.51 -41.41 14.66
N VAL A 301 -25.04 -41.37 13.44
CA VAL A 301 -24.41 -40.67 12.31
C VAL A 301 -24.86 -39.21 12.35
N PRO A 302 -23.95 -38.23 12.53
CA PRO A 302 -24.34 -36.82 12.53
C PRO A 302 -24.36 -36.28 11.09
N ASP A 303 -25.54 -35.97 10.56
CA ASP A 303 -25.65 -35.14 9.36
C ASP A 303 -25.51 -33.64 9.70
N PRO A 304 -24.96 -32.83 8.78
CA PRO A 304 -24.23 -31.62 9.12
C PRO A 304 -25.14 -30.40 9.32
N ALA A 305 -24.79 -29.58 10.31
CA ALA A 305 -25.46 -28.31 10.59
C ALA A 305 -25.42 -27.35 9.38
N PRO A 306 -26.51 -26.61 9.12
CA PRO A 306 -26.60 -25.67 8.01
C PRO A 306 -25.59 -24.53 8.17
N GLN A 307 -24.66 -24.44 7.21
CA GLN A 307 -23.63 -23.40 7.18
C GLN A 307 -24.19 -22.10 6.61
N LEU A 308 -24.56 -21.16 7.48
CA LEU A 308 -24.67 -19.75 7.12
C LEU A 308 -23.26 -19.14 7.04
N LYS A 309 -22.85 -18.80 5.81
CA LYS A 309 -21.56 -18.16 5.49
C LYS A 309 -21.50 -16.75 6.09
N THR A 310 -20.90 -16.62 7.26
CA THR A 310 -20.43 -15.33 7.81
C THR A 310 -18.93 -15.46 8.08
N ASN A 311 -18.17 -14.41 7.76
CA ASN A 311 -16.72 -14.46 7.83
C ASN A 311 -16.30 -14.60 9.30
N LYS A 312 -15.42 -15.56 9.61
CA LYS A 312 -15.02 -15.96 10.98
C LYS A 312 -14.62 -14.79 11.91
N GLY A 313 -14.24 -13.63 11.38
CA GLY A 313 -13.92 -12.43 12.17
C GLY A 313 -15.14 -11.67 12.71
N GLU A 314 -16.30 -11.74 12.06
CA GLU A 314 -17.53 -11.02 12.49
C GLU A 314 -18.12 -11.60 13.78
N ARG A 315 -18.09 -12.93 13.91
CA ARG A 315 -18.62 -13.65 15.08
C ARG A 315 -17.80 -13.40 16.35
N ILE A 316 -16.47 -13.32 16.23
CA ILE A 316 -15.57 -13.18 17.39
C ILE A 316 -15.74 -11.81 18.04
N LEU A 317 -15.97 -10.76 17.25
CA LEU A 317 -16.18 -9.41 17.76
C LEU A 317 -17.60 -9.24 18.35
N MET A 318 -18.65 -9.67 17.63
CA MET A 318 -20.03 -9.58 18.14
C MET A 318 -20.25 -10.37 19.44
N GLN A 319 -19.58 -11.51 19.61
CA GLN A 319 -19.75 -12.38 20.77
C GLN A 319 -19.07 -11.82 22.05
N ILE A 320 -18.17 -10.84 21.92
CA ILE A 320 -17.39 -10.27 23.03
C ILE A 320 -17.73 -8.79 23.29
N LEU A 321 -18.25 -8.05 22.29
CA LEU A 321 -18.49 -6.59 22.35
C LEU A 321 -19.98 -6.17 22.32
N GLY A 322 -20.92 -7.08 22.59
CA GLY A 322 -22.36 -6.82 22.44
C GLY A 322 -22.82 -5.47 23.00
N ASP A 323 -23.56 -4.67 22.20
CA ASP A 323 -24.18 -3.34 22.46
C ASP A 323 -23.45 -2.34 23.38
N GLU A 324 -22.18 -2.59 23.69
CA GLU A 324 -21.43 -1.85 24.67
C GLU A 324 -20.89 -0.57 24.04
N LYS A 325 -20.87 0.50 24.83
CA LYS A 325 -20.16 1.71 24.44
C LYS A 325 -18.66 1.44 24.50
N ILE A 326 -17.99 1.80 23.42
CA ILE A 326 -16.54 1.68 23.27
C ILE A 326 -15.92 3.04 23.03
N HIS A 327 -14.76 3.25 23.65
CA HIS A 327 -13.88 4.38 23.37
C HIS A 327 -12.89 3.96 22.29
N VAL A 328 -12.91 4.68 21.17
CA VAL A 328 -12.09 4.39 20.00
C VAL A 328 -11.11 5.53 19.81
N PHE A 329 -9.83 5.19 19.65
CA PHE A 329 -8.77 6.09 19.26
C PHE A 329 -8.12 5.60 17.97
N ILE A 330 -8.04 6.46 16.97
CA ILE A 330 -7.50 6.15 15.65
C ILE A 330 -6.43 7.17 15.31
N ARG A 331 -5.24 6.67 14.96
CA ARG A 331 -4.20 7.46 14.32
C ARG A 331 -4.12 7.07 12.87
N PHE A 332 -4.23 8.05 11.99
CA PHE A 332 -4.23 7.84 10.55
C PHE A 332 -3.46 8.94 9.84
N ASP A 333 -3.12 8.69 8.58
CA ASP A 333 -2.65 9.73 7.69
C ASP A 333 -3.64 9.97 6.57
N VAL A 334 -3.83 11.24 6.24
CA VAL A 334 -4.30 11.63 4.92
C VAL A 334 -3.09 11.62 3.98
N VAL A 335 -3.17 10.90 2.87
CA VAL A 335 -2.06 10.81 1.92
C VAL A 335 -2.25 11.84 0.82
N TYR A 336 -1.37 12.84 0.80
CA TYR A 336 -1.28 13.80 -0.27
C TYR A 336 -0.31 13.29 -1.33
N ILE A 337 -0.82 12.79 -2.44
CA ILE A 337 0.03 12.40 -3.57
C ILE A 337 0.51 13.70 -4.22
N GLN A 338 1.72 13.74 -4.77
CA GLN A 338 2.23 14.91 -5.50
C GLN A 338 1.93 14.71 -6.98
N GLU A 339 1.42 15.73 -7.67
CA GLU A 339 1.29 15.67 -9.13
C GLU A 339 2.67 15.38 -9.75
N LYS A 340 2.72 14.44 -10.70
CA LYS A 340 3.92 14.24 -11.51
C LYS A 340 4.20 15.57 -12.21
N ALA A 341 5.37 16.15 -11.98
CA ALA A 341 5.83 17.30 -12.74
C ALA A 341 5.67 16.96 -14.22
N LYS A 342 4.90 17.77 -14.96
CA LYS A 342 4.77 17.62 -16.41
C LYS A 342 6.17 17.67 -17.00
N THR A 343 6.71 16.52 -17.38
CA THR A 343 7.92 16.44 -18.20
C THR A 343 7.61 17.17 -19.49
N LYS A 344 8.30 18.30 -19.71
CA LYS A 344 8.24 19.07 -20.94
C LYS A 344 8.87 18.30 -22.10
#